data_AF-A0A0M8X0D6-F1
#
_entry.id   AF-A0A0M8X0D6-F1
#
_cell.length_a   1.000
_cell.length_b   1.000
_cell.length_c   1.000
_cell.angle_alpha   90.00
_cell.angle_beta   90.00
_cell.angle_gamma   90.00
#
_symmetry.space_group_name_H-M   'P 1'
#
loop_
_entity.id
_entity.type
_entity.pdbx_description
1 polymer ?
#
loop_
_entity_poly.entity_id
_entity_poly.type
_entity_poly.pdbx_seq_one_letter_code
_entity_poly.pdbx_strand_id
1 'polypeptide(L)'
;MHTAVNALRRRMPFLKSRGSRTILAALAAQLDDVLSEVRTIIERSGHLDGDSAIEAGDQGIADYKRLRELVGTVDEIRRAQRSVYAETGDMGVLASLYREGHDQFRGVRSEPLPADVMAVVKGGRRDVRFLLYMAESGRAWLPVDVEELTDEARDAEDVGSPDDGRNPFWQRETTVPEPSAPRRSRI
;
A
#
# COMPACT_ATOMS: atom_id res chain seq x y z
N MET A 1 0.07 33.47 35.88
CA MET A 1 -0.53 32.19 35.44
C MET A 1 -0.73 32.05 33.92
N HIS A 2 -0.95 33.13 33.14
CA HIS A 2 -1.21 33.04 31.69
C HIS A 2 -0.05 32.47 30.83
N THR A 3 1.21 32.65 31.25
CA THR A 3 2.39 32.26 30.44
C THR A 3 2.60 30.75 30.35
N ALA A 4 2.35 30.01 31.44
CA ALA A 4 2.52 28.55 31.49
C ALA A 4 1.46 27.81 30.66
N VAL A 5 0.19 28.26 30.71
CA VAL A 5 -0.91 27.70 29.91
C VAL A 5 -0.68 27.95 28.41
N ASN A 6 -0.20 29.15 28.04
CA ASN A 6 0.14 29.47 26.65
C ASN A 6 1.38 28.74 26.14
N ALA A 7 2.35 28.44 27.00
CA ALA A 7 3.50 27.58 26.68
C ALA A 7 3.06 26.12 26.49
N LEU A 8 2.19 25.61 27.37
CA LEU A 8 1.63 24.26 27.25
C LEU A 8 0.76 24.10 26.00
N ARG A 9 -0.10 25.07 25.69
CA ARG A 9 -0.90 25.08 24.45
C ARG A 9 -0.04 25.06 23.20
N ARG A 10 1.08 25.80 23.19
CA ARG A 10 2.05 25.79 22.08
C ARG A 10 2.84 24.49 21.98
N ARG A 11 3.03 23.79 23.11
CA ARG A 11 3.79 22.52 23.18
C ARG A 11 2.92 21.28 22.99
N MET A 12 1.61 21.40 23.15
CA MET A 12 0.64 20.31 22.99
C MET A 12 0.67 19.67 21.59
N PRO A 13 0.74 20.43 20.47
CA PRO A 13 0.86 19.84 19.13
C PRO A 13 2.14 19.00 18.99
N PHE A 14 3.26 19.48 19.52
CA PHE A 14 4.54 18.77 19.49
C PHE A 14 4.51 17.48 20.34
N LEU A 15 3.91 17.53 21.54
CA LEU A 15 3.75 16.35 22.40
C LEU A 15 2.83 15.31 21.78
N LYS A 16 1.73 15.75 21.16
CA LYS A 16 0.82 14.88 20.39
C LYS A 16 1.55 14.24 19.22
N SER A 17 2.24 15.02 18.40
CA SER A 17 3.03 14.52 17.26
C SER A 17 4.07 13.47 17.68
N ARG A 18 4.84 13.73 18.74
CA ARG A 18 5.83 12.76 19.25
C ARG A 18 5.19 11.49 19.82
N GLY A 19 4.05 11.64 20.48
CA GLY A 19 3.25 10.51 20.97
C GLY A 19 2.73 9.65 19.82
N SER A 20 2.11 10.29 18.82
CA SER A 20 1.59 9.64 17.61
C SER A 20 2.68 8.89 16.86
N ARG A 21 3.87 9.48 16.68
CA ARG A 21 4.99 8.83 16.00
C ARG A 21 5.50 7.59 16.74
N THR A 22 5.54 7.64 18.07
CA THR A 22 5.90 6.46 18.89
C THR A 22 4.87 5.34 18.73
N ILE A 23 3.58 5.68 18.76
CA ILE A 23 2.49 4.71 18.59
C ILE A 23 2.54 4.09 17.19
N LEU A 24 2.70 4.90 16.15
CA LEU A 24 2.77 4.43 14.77
C LEU A 24 4.02 3.57 14.53
N ALA A 25 5.17 3.93 15.09
CA ALA A 25 6.37 3.08 15.02
C ALA A 25 6.16 1.71 15.69
N ALA A 26 5.47 1.66 16.83
CA ALA A 26 5.12 0.40 17.48
C ALA A 26 4.15 -0.43 16.64
N LEU A 27 3.15 0.20 16.01
CA LEU A 27 2.22 -0.46 15.09
C LEU A 27 2.93 -0.97 13.83
N ALA A 28 3.93 -0.24 13.31
CA ALA A 28 4.75 -0.67 12.18
C ALA A 28 5.55 -1.94 12.54
N ALA A 29 6.20 -1.96 13.71
CA ALA A 29 6.90 -3.15 14.18
C ALA A 29 5.96 -4.36 14.35
N GLN A 30 4.76 -4.14 14.89
CA GLN A 30 3.74 -5.20 14.99
C GLN A 30 3.31 -5.71 13.62
N LEU A 31 3.16 -4.83 12.63
CA LEU A 31 2.85 -5.25 11.26
C LEU A 31 4.00 -6.08 10.67
N ASP A 32 5.25 -5.67 10.87
CA ASP A 32 6.41 -6.42 10.38
C ASP A 32 6.49 -7.82 10.99
N ASP A 33 6.23 -7.95 12.30
CA ASP A 33 6.16 -9.24 12.99
C ASP A 33 5.06 -10.13 12.40
N VAL A 34 3.86 -9.57 12.16
CA VAL A 34 2.74 -10.29 11.53
C VAL A 34 3.11 -10.75 10.12
N LEU A 35 3.68 -9.87 9.29
CA LEU A 35 4.07 -10.23 7.92
C LEU A 35 5.20 -11.27 7.92
N SER A 36 6.10 -11.24 8.89
CA SER A 36 7.14 -12.26 9.08
C SER A 36 6.55 -13.62 9.45
N GLU A 37 5.55 -13.64 10.32
CA GLU A 37 4.83 -14.87 10.67
C GLU A 37 4.09 -15.45 9.44
N VAL A 38 3.44 -14.60 8.65
CA VAL A 38 2.79 -15.03 7.39
C VAL A 38 3.79 -15.65 6.43
N ARG A 39 4.95 -15.03 6.22
CA ARG A 39 6.02 -15.61 5.37
C ARG A 39 6.49 -16.97 5.88
N THR A 40 6.64 -17.10 7.20
CA THR A 40 6.99 -18.39 7.82
C THR A 40 5.93 -19.47 7.57
N ILE A 41 4.65 -19.11 7.60
CA ILE A 41 3.55 -20.02 7.26
C ILE A 41 3.60 -20.41 5.77
N ILE A 42 3.82 -19.45 4.88
CA ILE A 42 3.95 -19.70 3.44
C ILE A 42 5.12 -20.65 3.15
N GLU A 43 6.28 -20.44 3.76
CA GLU A 43 7.44 -21.31 3.61
C GLU A 43 7.19 -22.73 4.09
N ARG A 44 6.41 -22.88 5.17
CA ARG A 44 6.10 -24.18 5.78
C ARG A 44 5.02 -24.95 5.04
N SER A 45 3.94 -24.28 4.65
CA SER A 45 2.69 -24.90 4.22
C SER A 45 2.20 -24.45 2.84
N GLY A 46 2.94 -23.55 2.18
CA GLY A 46 2.56 -22.97 0.90
C GLY A 46 1.40 -21.97 1.02
N HIS A 47 0.85 -21.62 -0.14
CA HIS A 47 -0.35 -20.78 -0.24
C HIS A 47 -1.58 -21.57 0.15
N LEU A 48 -2.06 -21.31 1.36
CA LEU A 48 -3.27 -21.95 1.88
C LEU A 48 -4.52 -21.11 1.59
N ASP A 49 -5.49 -21.77 0.96
CA ASP A 49 -6.91 -21.44 1.03
C ASP A 49 -7.65 -22.49 1.89
N GLY A 50 -8.97 -22.33 2.04
CA GLY A 50 -9.76 -23.21 2.91
C GLY A 50 -9.74 -24.68 2.51
N ASP A 51 -9.67 -24.96 1.20
CA ASP A 51 -9.73 -26.32 0.66
C ASP A 51 -8.34 -26.96 0.66
N SER A 52 -7.32 -26.25 0.20
CA SER A 52 -5.91 -26.69 0.27
C SER A 52 -5.41 -26.87 1.71
N ALA A 53 -5.94 -26.11 2.68
CA ALA A 53 -5.67 -26.34 4.10
C ALA A 53 -6.18 -27.70 4.58
N ILE A 54 -7.34 -28.15 4.09
CA ILE A 54 -7.90 -29.47 4.41
C ILE A 54 -7.05 -30.57 3.77
N GLU A 55 -6.62 -30.37 2.52
CA GLU A 55 -5.75 -31.31 1.80
C GLU A 55 -4.37 -31.45 2.46
N ALA A 56 -3.84 -30.37 3.03
CA ALA A 56 -2.58 -30.35 3.79
C ALA A 56 -2.69 -30.98 5.20
N GLY A 57 -3.88 -31.42 5.62
CA GLY A 57 -4.11 -32.10 6.89
C GLY A 57 -4.07 -31.16 8.11
N ASP A 58 -3.87 -31.74 9.31
CA ASP A 58 -4.01 -31.02 10.58
C ASP A 58 -3.14 -29.76 10.68
N GLN A 59 -1.90 -29.82 10.14
CA GLN A 59 -1.00 -28.67 10.14
C GLN A 59 -1.50 -27.56 9.19
N GLY A 60 -1.99 -27.91 8.01
CA GLY A 60 -2.59 -26.95 7.08
C GLY A 60 -3.82 -26.26 7.68
N ILE A 61 -4.69 -27.01 8.36
CA ILE A 61 -5.85 -26.46 9.06
C ILE A 61 -5.41 -25.51 10.19
N ALA A 62 -4.39 -25.87 10.97
CA ALA A 62 -3.86 -25.03 12.03
C ALA A 62 -3.26 -23.73 11.47
N ASP A 63 -2.47 -23.82 10.41
CA ASP A 63 -1.85 -22.68 9.75
C ASP A 63 -2.89 -21.76 9.12
N TYR A 64 -3.91 -22.31 8.46
CA TYR A 64 -5.01 -21.51 7.90
C TYR A 64 -5.82 -20.81 8.99
N LYS A 65 -6.08 -21.46 10.12
CA LYS A 65 -6.70 -20.80 11.29
C LYS A 65 -5.82 -19.65 11.78
N ARG A 66 -4.51 -19.86 11.86
CA ARG A 66 -3.58 -18.81 12.27
C ARG A 66 -3.56 -17.63 11.30
N LEU A 67 -3.55 -17.88 9.98
CA LEU A 67 -3.67 -16.83 8.97
C LEU A 67 -4.95 -16.01 9.17
N ARG A 68 -6.08 -16.64 9.47
CA ARG A 68 -7.34 -15.94 9.75
C ARG A 68 -7.29 -15.07 11.01
N GLU A 69 -6.59 -15.51 12.05
CA GLU A 69 -6.35 -14.69 13.24
C GLU A 69 -5.50 -13.46 12.90
N LEU A 70 -4.43 -13.65 12.12
CA LEU A 70 -3.53 -12.59 11.69
C LEU A 70 -4.24 -11.55 10.80
N VAL A 71 -5.23 -11.95 9.99
CA VAL A 71 -6.11 -10.99 9.29
C VAL A 71 -6.79 -10.05 10.29
N GLY A 72 -7.31 -10.58 11.40
CA GLY A 72 -7.90 -9.78 12.47
C GLY A 72 -6.89 -8.83 13.12
N THR A 73 -5.68 -9.31 13.39
CA THR A 73 -4.59 -8.47 13.92
C THR A 73 -4.25 -7.32 12.98
N VAL A 74 -4.17 -7.56 11.66
CA VAL A 74 -3.95 -6.50 10.68
C VAL A 74 -5.10 -5.48 10.70
N ASP A 75 -6.34 -5.93 10.73
CA ASP A 75 -7.50 -5.03 10.80
C ASP A 75 -7.44 -4.12 12.04
N GLU A 76 -7.03 -4.66 13.19
CA GLU A 76 -6.82 -3.90 14.42
C GLU A 76 -5.68 -2.89 14.29
N ILE A 77 -4.54 -3.29 13.73
CA ILE A 77 -3.40 -2.39 13.46
C ILE A 77 -3.83 -1.22 12.57
N ARG A 78 -4.54 -1.51 11.46
CA ARG A 78 -5.01 -0.48 10.52
C ARG A 78 -6.06 0.44 11.14
N ARG A 79 -6.93 -0.10 11.98
CA ARG A 79 -7.90 0.70 12.74
C ARG A 79 -7.18 1.63 13.72
N ALA A 80 -6.17 1.15 14.44
CA ALA A 80 -5.38 1.95 15.37
C ALA A 80 -4.59 3.04 14.63
N GLN A 81 -3.92 2.70 13.53
CA GLN A 81 -3.21 3.63 12.66
C GLN A 81 -4.12 4.80 12.23
N ARG A 82 -5.28 4.49 11.64
CA ARG A 82 -6.22 5.51 11.16
C ARG A 82 -6.79 6.37 12.28
N SER A 83 -6.96 5.80 13.48
CA SER A 83 -7.38 6.57 14.66
C SER A 83 -6.31 7.59 15.06
N VAL A 84 -5.03 7.21 15.03
CA VAL A 84 -3.90 8.12 15.32
C VAL A 84 -3.81 9.23 14.27
N TYR A 85 -3.99 8.92 12.99
CA TYR A 85 -4.00 9.94 11.94
C TYR A 85 -5.19 10.90 12.03
N ALA A 86 -6.37 10.42 12.41
CA ALA A 86 -7.54 11.28 12.58
C ALA A 86 -7.33 12.37 13.65
N GLU A 87 -6.44 12.15 14.62
CA GLU A 87 -6.08 13.14 15.64
C GLU A 87 -5.07 14.20 15.17
N THR A 88 -4.39 13.94 14.04
CA THR A 88 -3.20 14.71 13.61
C THR A 88 -3.26 15.26 12.18
N GLY A 89 -4.09 14.72 11.30
CA GLY A 89 -4.16 15.10 9.89
C GLY A 89 -5.51 15.68 9.44
N ASP A 90 -5.52 16.21 8.22
CA ASP A 90 -6.75 16.66 7.53
C ASP A 90 -7.52 15.45 7.00
N MET A 91 -8.79 15.30 7.41
CA MET A 91 -9.60 14.14 7.08
C MET A 91 -9.92 14.01 5.58
N GLY A 92 -9.99 15.12 4.83
CA GLY A 92 -10.22 15.09 3.39
C GLY A 92 -8.99 14.57 2.65
N VAL A 93 -7.80 15.04 3.03
CA VAL A 93 -6.52 14.55 2.50
C VAL A 93 -6.34 13.07 2.82
N LEU A 94 -6.52 12.70 4.09
CA LEU A 94 -6.39 11.31 4.54
C LEU A 94 -7.37 10.37 3.81
N ALA A 95 -8.62 10.80 3.58
CA ALA A 95 -9.60 10.00 2.85
C ALA A 95 -9.20 9.73 1.39
N SER A 96 -8.52 10.67 0.72
CA SER A 96 -7.98 10.44 -0.63
C SER A 96 -6.87 9.41 -0.60
N LEU A 97 -5.90 9.59 0.30
CA LEU A 97 -4.73 8.71 0.45
C LEU A 97 -5.14 7.27 0.79
N TYR A 98 -6.14 7.09 1.66
CA TYR A 98 -6.67 5.76 1.99
C TYR A 98 -7.37 5.08 0.82
N ARG A 99 -8.10 5.86 0.01
CA ARG A 99 -8.82 5.32 -1.16
C ARG A 99 -7.88 4.83 -2.25
N GLU A 100 -6.73 5.48 -2.35
CA GLU A 100 -5.66 5.13 -3.28
C GLU A 100 -4.75 4.03 -2.72
N GLY A 101 -4.77 3.77 -1.41
CA GLY A 101 -4.01 2.67 -0.78
C GLY A 101 -2.61 3.04 -0.32
N HIS A 102 -2.25 4.33 -0.34
CA HIS A 102 -0.95 4.83 0.12
C HIS A 102 -0.70 4.53 1.60
N ASP A 103 -1.75 4.37 2.42
CA ASP A 103 -1.63 4.04 3.83
C ASP A 103 -1.20 2.59 4.10
N GLN A 104 -1.27 1.73 3.08
CA GLN A 104 -1.06 0.29 3.21
C GLN A 104 0.07 -0.24 2.35
N PHE A 105 0.30 0.37 1.18
CA PHE A 105 1.32 -0.07 0.22
C PHE A 105 2.18 1.10 -0.25
N ARG A 106 3.48 0.85 -0.43
CA ARG A 106 4.39 1.77 -1.13
C ARG A 106 4.23 1.65 -2.64
N GLY A 107 4.59 2.71 -3.36
CA GLY A 107 4.66 2.75 -4.82
C GLY A 107 3.33 2.52 -5.53
N VAL A 108 2.19 2.79 -4.90
CA VAL A 108 0.87 2.47 -5.48
C VAL A 108 0.61 3.20 -6.80
N ARG A 109 1.14 4.40 -6.94
CA ARG A 109 1.04 5.18 -8.18
C ARG A 109 1.93 4.63 -9.29
N SER A 110 3.18 4.25 -8.99
CA SER A 110 4.13 3.71 -9.97
C SER A 110 3.79 2.28 -10.40
N GLU A 111 3.28 1.48 -9.48
CA GLU A 111 2.88 0.10 -9.71
C GLU A 111 1.49 -0.13 -9.12
N PRO A 112 0.42 0.04 -9.93
CA PRO A 112 -0.96 -0.09 -9.47
C PRO A 112 -1.24 -1.45 -8.83
N LEU A 113 -2.01 -1.45 -7.74
CA LEU A 113 -2.42 -2.68 -7.08
C LEU A 113 -3.39 -3.48 -7.98
N PRO A 114 -3.36 -4.83 -7.90
CA PRO A 114 -4.38 -5.68 -8.50
C PRO A 114 -5.81 -5.27 -8.10
N ALA A 115 -6.77 -5.49 -8.98
CA ALA A 115 -8.14 -5.00 -8.80
C ALA A 115 -8.84 -5.60 -7.56
N ASP A 116 -8.58 -6.86 -7.25
CA ASP A 116 -9.09 -7.55 -6.07
C ASP A 116 -8.49 -6.98 -4.77
N VAL A 117 -7.17 -6.74 -4.75
CA VAL A 117 -6.48 -6.06 -3.64
C VAL A 117 -7.04 -4.64 -3.44
N MET A 118 -7.20 -3.90 -4.53
CA MET A 118 -7.74 -2.53 -4.50
C MET A 118 -9.20 -2.49 -4.01
N ALA A 119 -10.01 -3.51 -4.33
CA ALA A 119 -11.37 -3.61 -3.82
C ALA A 119 -11.39 -3.75 -2.29
N VAL A 120 -10.46 -4.50 -1.71
CA VAL A 120 -10.28 -4.60 -0.26
C VAL A 120 -9.83 -3.27 0.33
N VAL A 121 -8.83 -2.61 -0.28
CA VAL A 121 -8.35 -1.28 0.16
C VAL A 121 -9.48 -0.25 0.22
N LYS A 122 -10.38 -0.24 -0.76
CA LYS A 122 -11.50 0.71 -0.88
C LYS A 122 -12.67 0.45 0.09
N GLY A 123 -12.54 -0.53 0.98
CA GLY A 123 -13.56 -0.82 2.01
C GLY A 123 -14.12 -2.24 1.95
N GLY A 124 -13.55 -3.13 1.13
CA GLY A 124 -13.79 -4.55 1.24
C GLY A 124 -13.22 -5.14 2.55
N ARG A 125 -13.70 -6.32 2.93
CA ARG A 125 -13.16 -7.04 4.08
C ARG A 125 -11.81 -7.66 3.71
N ARG A 126 -10.82 -7.54 4.60
CA ARG A 126 -9.57 -8.28 4.45
C ARG A 126 -9.84 -9.76 4.67
N ASP A 127 -9.12 -10.58 3.92
CA ASP A 127 -9.15 -12.03 4.00
C ASP A 127 -7.72 -12.59 3.92
N VAL A 128 -7.59 -13.91 3.97
CA VAL A 128 -6.29 -14.59 3.91
C VAL A 128 -5.57 -14.27 2.60
N ARG A 129 -6.27 -14.18 1.47
CA ARG A 129 -5.65 -13.87 0.18
C ARG A 129 -5.02 -12.48 0.17
N PHE A 130 -5.72 -11.49 0.72
CA PHE A 130 -5.17 -10.14 0.88
C PHE A 130 -3.94 -10.13 1.80
N LEU A 131 -3.97 -10.89 2.89
CA LEU A 131 -2.84 -11.00 3.81
C LEU A 131 -1.61 -11.65 3.16
N LEU A 132 -1.80 -12.72 2.39
CA LEU A 132 -0.72 -13.35 1.62
C LEU A 132 -0.11 -12.35 0.62
N TYR A 133 -0.94 -11.65 -0.15
CA TYR A 133 -0.47 -10.62 -1.08
C TYR A 133 0.35 -9.53 -0.37
N MET A 134 -0.12 -9.03 0.79
CA MET A 134 0.63 -8.04 1.56
C MET A 134 2.03 -8.55 1.93
N ALA A 135 2.12 -9.78 2.44
CA ALA A 135 3.37 -10.37 2.89
C ALA A 135 4.38 -10.60 1.75
N GLU A 136 3.89 -10.98 0.57
CA GLU A 136 4.71 -11.31 -0.60
C GLU A 136 5.09 -10.10 -1.46
N SER A 137 4.22 -9.08 -1.51
CA SER A 137 4.46 -7.89 -2.34
C SER A 137 5.74 -7.14 -1.97
N GLY A 138 6.23 -7.28 -0.72
CA GLY A 138 7.33 -6.47 -0.17
C GLY A 138 7.01 -4.98 -0.06
N ARG A 139 5.77 -4.58 -0.38
CA ARG A 139 5.33 -3.19 -0.46
C ARG A 139 4.45 -2.78 0.71
N ALA A 140 3.97 -3.76 1.49
CA ALA A 140 3.16 -3.49 2.67
C ALA A 140 3.96 -2.69 3.70
N TRP A 141 3.37 -1.62 4.22
CA TRP A 141 4.04 -0.73 5.16
C TRP A 141 3.06 0.05 6.05
N LEU A 142 3.60 0.76 7.04
CA LEU A 142 2.85 1.65 7.92
C LEU A 142 3.65 2.94 8.15
N PRO A 143 3.23 4.08 7.58
CA PRO A 143 3.92 5.36 7.76
C PRO A 143 3.90 5.83 9.22
N VAL A 144 5.02 6.36 9.72
CA VAL A 144 5.14 6.76 11.13
C VAL A 144 4.56 8.13 11.44
N ASP A 145 4.16 8.90 10.43
CA ASP A 145 3.38 10.13 10.56
C ASP A 145 2.68 10.49 9.23
N VAL A 146 1.91 11.59 9.26
CA VAL A 146 1.18 12.09 8.08
C VAL A 146 2.13 12.65 7.03
N GLU A 147 3.28 13.20 7.45
CA GLU A 147 4.29 13.76 6.53
C GLU A 147 4.88 12.66 5.64
N GLU A 148 5.35 11.56 6.25
CA GLU A 148 5.85 10.39 5.51
C GLU A 148 4.78 9.80 4.56
N LEU A 149 3.52 9.73 5.01
CA LEU A 149 2.42 9.28 4.16
C LEU A 149 2.18 10.21 2.96
N THR A 150 2.26 11.53 3.17
CA THR A 150 2.09 12.50 2.08
C THR A 150 3.27 12.53 1.14
N ASP A 151 4.49 12.34 1.65
CA ASP A 151 5.70 12.33 0.85
C ASP A 151 5.73 11.09 -0.06
N GLU A 152 5.38 9.90 0.45
CA GLU A 152 5.20 8.70 -0.39
C GLU A 152 4.17 8.93 -1.52
N ALA A 153 3.10 9.67 -1.26
CA ALA A 153 2.09 9.98 -2.28
C ALA A 153 2.59 11.01 -3.31
N ARG A 154 3.48 11.92 -2.90
CA ARG A 154 4.08 12.98 -3.73
C ARG A 154 5.26 12.49 -4.55
N ASP A 155 6.16 11.69 -3.99
CA ASP A 155 7.38 11.19 -4.68
C ASP A 155 7.04 10.39 -5.95
N ALA A 156 5.81 9.90 -6.06
CA ALA A 156 5.29 9.31 -7.29
C ALA A 156 5.05 10.31 -8.45
N GLU A 157 5.02 11.63 -8.19
CA GLU A 157 4.91 12.67 -9.23
C GLU A 157 6.27 13.03 -9.86
N ASP A 158 7.38 12.77 -9.16
CA ASP A 158 8.73 13.18 -9.59
C ASP A 158 9.53 12.06 -10.29
N VAL A 159 8.86 10.98 -10.69
CA VAL A 159 9.44 9.95 -11.57
C VAL A 159 9.29 10.39 -13.03
N GLY A 160 9.98 11.48 -13.38
CA GLY A 160 10.43 11.79 -14.74
C GLY A 160 9.56 12.74 -15.56
N SER A 161 9.96 14.02 -15.58
CA SER A 161 10.01 14.77 -16.84
C SER A 161 11.35 14.46 -17.51
N PRO A 162 11.41 13.65 -18.59
CA PRO A 162 12.65 13.51 -19.34
C PRO A 162 12.75 14.71 -20.29
N ASP A 163 13.41 15.77 -19.84
CA ASP A 163 14.03 16.72 -20.76
C ASP A 163 15.54 16.60 -20.66
N ASP A 164 16.07 15.55 -21.28
CA ASP A 164 17.44 15.50 -21.74
C ASP A 164 17.41 14.97 -23.17
N GLY A 165 17.23 15.89 -24.10
CA GLY A 165 17.37 15.63 -25.52
C GLY A 165 18.76 15.08 -25.84
N ARG A 166 18.84 13.80 -26.21
CA ARG A 166 19.61 13.23 -27.36
C ARG A 166 19.55 11.69 -27.37
N ASN A 167 18.82 11.19 -28.38
CA ASN A 167 18.76 9.87 -29.05
C ASN A 167 20.12 9.10 -29.13
N PRO A 168 20.24 7.80 -29.52
CA PRO A 168 19.30 6.92 -30.25
C PRO A 168 19.32 5.41 -29.83
N PHE A 169 18.68 4.54 -30.61
CA PHE A 169 18.55 3.06 -30.50
C PHE A 169 17.20 2.59 -29.94
N TRP A 170 16.17 2.62 -30.78
CA TRP A 170 15.55 1.43 -31.40
C TRP A 170 14.43 1.94 -32.32
N GLN A 171 14.78 2.27 -33.56
CA GLN A 171 13.79 2.27 -34.64
C GLN A 171 13.48 0.81 -34.97
N ARG A 172 12.22 0.40 -34.81
CA ARG A 172 11.62 -0.50 -35.80
C ARG A 172 10.76 0.37 -36.69
N GLU A 173 11.28 0.64 -37.88
CA GLU A 173 10.45 1.00 -39.03
C GLU A 173 9.38 -0.10 -39.18
N THR A 174 8.15 0.21 -38.82
CA THR A 174 7.02 -0.45 -39.46
C THR A 174 6.83 0.27 -40.78
N THR A 175 7.43 -0.26 -41.85
CA THR A 175 7.09 0.13 -43.23
C THR A 175 5.58 0.00 -43.40
N VAL A 176 4.87 1.12 -43.40
CA VAL A 176 3.49 1.20 -43.90
C VAL A 176 3.63 1.12 -45.42
N PRO A 177 3.11 0.08 -46.10
CA PRO A 177 3.08 0.09 -47.55
C PRO A 177 2.22 1.26 -48.02
N GLU A 178 2.81 2.10 -48.86
CA GLU A 178 2.20 3.27 -49.46
C GLU A 178 0.95 2.86 -50.26
N PRO A 179 -0.21 3.51 -50.07
CA PRO A 179 -1.40 3.22 -50.87
C PRO A 179 -1.13 3.58 -52.34
N SER A 180 -1.29 2.60 -53.24
CA SER A 180 -1.16 2.84 -54.68
C SER A 180 -2.19 3.86 -55.17
N ALA A 181 -1.73 4.97 -55.74
CA ALA A 181 -2.55 5.91 -56.49
C ALA A 181 -2.00 6.07 -57.93
N PRO A 182 -2.78 6.56 -58.90
CA PRO A 182 -4.13 6.20 -59.29
C PRO A 182 -4.17 5.72 -60.76
N ARG A 183 -5.07 4.79 -61.13
CA ARG A 183 -5.32 4.50 -62.56
C ARG A 183 -6.25 5.58 -63.13
N ARG A 184 -5.69 6.42 -64.00
CA ARG A 184 -6.45 7.30 -64.90
C ARG A 184 -7.28 6.45 -65.86
N SER A 185 -8.60 6.59 -65.83
CA SER A 185 -9.45 6.25 -66.97
C SER A 185 -9.92 7.53 -67.64
N ARG A 186 -9.53 7.68 -68.91
CA ARG A 186 -10.13 8.61 -69.88
C ARG A 186 -11.62 8.30 -70.01
N ILE A 187 -12.48 9.32 -70.00
CA ILE A 187 -13.24 9.88 -71.14
C ILE A 187 -13.92 11.15 -70.63
#